data_AF-A0A2V9VXI6-F1
#
_entry.id   AF-A0A2V9VXI6-F1
#
_cell.length_a   1.000
_cell.length_b   1.000
_cell.length_c   1.000
_cell.angle_alpha   90.00
_cell.angle_beta   90.00
_cell.angle_gamma   90.00
#
_symmetry.space_group_name_H-M   'P 1'
#
loop_
_entity.id
_entity.type
_entity.pdbx_description
1 polymer ?
#
loop_
_entity_poly.entity_id
_entity_poly.type
_entity_poly.pdbx_seq_one_letter_code
_entity_poly.pdbx_strand_id
1 'polypeptide(L)'
;MSSHSEAGSHPELADRVKSILASKRLTLHQASQASAALFGRGSPYYLPHNLYYDLSHGQFSPSLFQLVAFSRISNYRLRDWLRVFGFDIEAIPRLQMQLRSKRTALLESSLDDPNLRVPWFQSLHTGALPTDIVPLARLLEWTEPRRLAGLSGFNNDDFLYAQIGSEDALAFPELLPGSIVRVNAGLTGEALKEATEEKSAHLFLIQHDRGLNCCHVRVSGR
;
A
#
# COMPACT_ATOMS: atom_id res chain seq x y z
N MET A 1 4.92 23.39 -12.20
CA MET A 1 6.09 22.89 -12.95
C MET A 1 6.12 21.39 -12.75
N SER A 2 5.66 20.69 -13.78
CA SER A 2 5.39 19.25 -13.75
C SER A 2 6.69 18.47 -13.93
N SER A 3 7.15 17.82 -12.88
CA SER A 3 8.20 16.80 -12.95
C SER A 3 7.58 15.50 -13.50
N HIS A 4 7.62 15.36 -14.82
CA HIS A 4 7.48 14.05 -15.45
C HIS A 4 8.67 13.20 -15.01
N SER A 5 8.38 12.11 -14.29
CA SER A 5 9.33 11.03 -14.05
C SER A 5 9.77 10.51 -15.41
N GLU A 6 11.06 10.62 -15.73
CA GLU A 6 11.66 9.97 -16.89
C GLU A 6 11.37 8.47 -16.81
N ALA A 7 10.46 8.00 -17.66
CA ALA A 7 10.34 6.59 -17.95
C ALA A 7 11.67 6.17 -18.59
N GLY A 8 12.40 5.26 -17.93
CA GLY A 8 13.66 4.71 -18.45
C GLY A 8 13.50 4.29 -19.91
N SER A 9 14.53 4.55 -20.70
CA SER A 9 14.49 4.35 -22.15
C SER A 9 14.11 2.89 -22.48
N HIS A 10 13.26 2.65 -23.46
CA HIS A 10 12.84 1.31 -23.90
C HIS A 10 14.00 0.27 -24.02
N PRO A 11 15.19 0.62 -24.56
CA PRO A 11 16.37 -0.26 -24.52
C PRO A 11 16.83 -0.62 -23.09
N GLU A 12 16.77 0.31 -22.13
CA GLU A 12 17.13 0.05 -20.72
C GLU A 12 16.17 -0.94 -20.06
N LEU A 13 14.88 -0.91 -20.44
CA LEU A 13 13.89 -1.89 -19.97
C LEU A 13 14.24 -3.30 -20.45
N ALA A 14 14.57 -3.48 -21.73
CA ALA A 14 14.96 -4.77 -22.28
C ALA A 14 16.22 -5.32 -21.57
N ASP A 15 17.22 -4.47 -21.35
CA ASP A 15 18.44 -4.84 -20.61
C ASP A 15 18.17 -5.18 -19.14
N ARG A 16 17.26 -4.46 -18.48
CA ARG A 16 16.84 -4.73 -17.11
C ARG A 16 16.13 -6.08 -16.98
N VAL A 17 15.17 -6.37 -17.86
CA VAL A 17 14.49 -7.68 -17.89
C VAL A 17 15.50 -8.80 -18.13
N LYS A 18 16.44 -8.60 -19.07
CA LYS A 18 17.53 -9.55 -19.34
C LYS A 18 18.42 -9.79 -18.14
N SER A 19 18.82 -8.73 -17.42
CA SER A 19 19.62 -8.84 -16.20
C SER A 19 18.90 -9.60 -15.09
N ILE A 20 17.59 -9.39 -14.91
CA ILE A 20 16.80 -10.08 -13.89
C ILE A 20 16.70 -11.56 -14.21
N LEU A 21 16.36 -11.94 -15.45
CA LEU A 21 16.32 -13.34 -15.86
C LEU A 21 17.70 -14.00 -15.71
N ALA A 22 18.77 -13.32 -16.11
CA ALA A 22 20.13 -13.82 -15.93
C ALA A 22 20.49 -14.05 -14.45
N SER A 23 20.09 -13.16 -13.53
CA SER A 23 20.28 -13.35 -12.08
C SER A 23 19.54 -14.57 -11.53
N LYS A 24 18.48 -15.00 -12.21
CA LYS A 24 17.70 -16.21 -11.91
C LYS A 24 18.15 -17.42 -12.72
N ARG A 25 19.29 -17.32 -13.43
CA ARG A 25 19.87 -18.37 -14.29
C ARG A 25 18.94 -18.79 -15.43
N LEU A 26 18.15 -17.84 -15.95
CA LEU A 26 17.23 -18.05 -17.05
C LEU A 26 17.61 -17.20 -18.26
N THR A 27 17.40 -17.76 -19.44
CA THR A 27 17.38 -17.04 -20.71
C THR A 27 15.93 -16.78 -21.14
N LEU A 28 15.72 -15.80 -22.03
CA LEU A 28 14.38 -15.57 -22.61
C LEU A 28 13.86 -16.81 -23.34
N HIS A 29 14.74 -17.54 -24.03
CA HIS A 29 14.38 -18.79 -24.68
C HIS A 29 13.84 -19.82 -23.67
N GLN A 30 14.55 -20.02 -22.55
CA GLN A 30 14.09 -20.90 -21.47
C GLN A 30 12.79 -20.41 -20.84
N ALA A 31 12.62 -19.10 -20.65
CA ALA A 31 11.39 -18.54 -20.11
C ALA A 31 10.19 -18.73 -21.08
N SER A 32 10.41 -18.54 -22.39
CA SER A 32 9.40 -18.78 -23.41
C SER A 32 9.00 -20.26 -23.46
N GLN A 33 9.99 -21.16 -23.46
CA GLN A 33 9.75 -22.61 -23.44
C GLN A 33 9.01 -23.05 -22.17
N ALA A 34 9.41 -22.53 -20.99
CA ALA A 34 8.74 -22.81 -19.72
C ALA A 34 7.29 -22.29 -19.73
N SER A 35 7.03 -21.10 -20.27
CA SER A 35 5.67 -20.56 -20.38
C SER A 35 4.79 -21.41 -21.30
N ALA A 36 5.35 -21.87 -22.42
CA ALA A 36 4.66 -22.76 -23.35
C ALA A 36 4.37 -24.14 -22.72
N ALA A 37 5.29 -24.68 -21.92
CA ALA A 37 5.10 -25.96 -21.24
C ALA A 37 4.10 -25.89 -20.09
N LEU A 38 4.10 -24.79 -19.31
CA LEU A 38 3.23 -24.62 -18.16
C LEU A 38 1.81 -24.20 -18.53
N PHE A 39 1.66 -23.33 -19.54
CA PHE A 39 0.37 -22.68 -19.84
C PHE A 39 -0.12 -22.93 -21.27
N GLY A 40 0.72 -23.41 -22.17
CA GLY A 40 0.41 -23.57 -23.60
C GLY A 40 0.72 -22.31 -24.42
N ARG A 41 1.04 -22.48 -25.71
CA ARG A 41 1.41 -21.38 -26.62
C ARG A 41 0.25 -20.44 -26.98
N GLY A 42 -0.99 -20.94 -26.97
CA GLY A 42 -2.19 -20.13 -27.23
C GLY A 42 -2.73 -19.39 -26.00
N SER A 43 -2.04 -19.49 -24.86
CA SER A 43 -2.50 -18.95 -23.59
C SER A 43 -2.05 -17.50 -23.42
N PRO A 44 -2.84 -16.63 -22.75
CA PRO A 44 -2.42 -15.27 -22.43
C PRO A 44 -1.19 -15.20 -21.50
N TYR A 45 -0.80 -16.32 -20.88
CA TYR A 45 0.40 -16.46 -20.06
C TYR A 45 1.67 -16.75 -20.89
N TYR A 46 1.56 -16.98 -22.19
CA TYR A 46 2.70 -17.27 -23.04
C TYR A 46 3.62 -16.06 -23.16
N LEU A 47 4.93 -16.30 -22.98
CA LEU A 47 5.98 -15.31 -23.15
C LEU A 47 6.62 -15.47 -24.54
N PRO A 48 6.48 -14.49 -25.45
CA PRO A 48 7.03 -14.57 -26.79
C PRO A 48 8.57 -14.64 -26.79
N HIS A 49 9.15 -15.38 -27.73
CA HIS A 49 10.61 -15.47 -27.86
C HIS A 49 11.27 -14.17 -28.36
N ASN A 50 10.50 -13.30 -29.00
CA ASN A 50 10.92 -11.99 -29.53
C ASN A 50 10.71 -10.85 -28.52
N LEU A 51 10.34 -11.16 -27.29
CA LEU A 51 9.98 -10.16 -26.27
C LEU A 51 11.05 -9.07 -26.04
N TYR A 52 12.35 -9.39 -26.08
CA TYR A 52 13.38 -8.35 -25.96
C TYR A 52 13.38 -7.34 -27.10
N TYR A 53 13.08 -7.79 -28.31
CA TYR A 53 12.95 -6.92 -29.47
C TYR A 53 11.72 -6.02 -29.31
N ASP A 54 10.58 -6.59 -28.91
CA ASP A 54 9.36 -5.80 -28.76
C ASP A 54 9.47 -4.79 -27.60
N LEU A 55 10.21 -5.15 -26.53
CA LEU A 55 10.53 -4.24 -25.42
C LEU A 55 11.42 -3.08 -25.85
N SER A 56 12.48 -3.33 -26.62
CA SER A 56 13.42 -2.28 -27.02
C SER A 56 12.80 -1.26 -27.98
N HIS A 57 11.74 -1.65 -28.70
CA HIS A 57 10.98 -0.79 -29.62
C HIS A 57 9.73 -0.18 -28.96
N GLY A 58 9.48 -0.43 -27.68
CA GLY A 58 8.31 0.08 -26.96
C GLY A 58 6.96 -0.46 -27.46
N GLN A 59 6.98 -1.51 -28.28
CA GLN A 59 5.77 -2.12 -28.87
C GLN A 59 5.11 -3.15 -27.94
N PHE A 60 5.76 -3.47 -26.82
CA PHE A 60 5.29 -4.46 -25.86
C PHE A 60 4.91 -3.83 -24.53
N SER A 61 3.64 -3.99 -24.18
CA SER A 61 3.13 -3.83 -22.82
C SER A 61 2.67 -5.20 -22.33
N PRO A 62 3.32 -5.80 -21.32
CA PRO A 62 2.92 -7.11 -20.83
C PRO A 62 1.50 -7.06 -20.28
N SER A 63 0.72 -8.10 -20.56
CA SER A 63 -0.54 -8.30 -19.84
C SER A 63 -0.27 -8.74 -18.40
N LEU A 64 -1.26 -8.59 -17.51
CA LEU A 64 -1.17 -9.12 -16.14
C LEU A 64 -0.84 -10.62 -16.13
N PHE A 65 -1.39 -11.38 -17.09
CA PHE A 65 -1.12 -12.82 -17.23
C PHE A 65 0.35 -13.10 -17.56
N GLN A 66 0.97 -12.29 -18.41
CA GLN A 66 2.39 -12.40 -18.74
C GLN A 66 3.28 -12.00 -17.55
N LEU A 67 2.90 -10.99 -16.76
CA LEU A 67 3.60 -10.65 -15.52
C LEU A 67 3.52 -11.79 -14.50
N VAL A 68 2.37 -12.46 -14.39
CA VAL A 68 2.22 -13.65 -13.55
C VAL A 68 3.09 -14.80 -14.07
N ALA A 69 3.15 -15.01 -15.39
CA ALA A 69 4.01 -16.02 -15.99
C ALA A 69 5.50 -15.73 -15.70
N PHE A 70 5.94 -14.48 -15.88
CA PHE A 70 7.27 -14.03 -15.48
C PHE A 70 7.55 -14.35 -14.01
N SER A 71 6.63 -13.99 -13.12
CA SER A 71 6.79 -14.24 -11.68
C SER A 71 6.96 -15.73 -11.38
N ARG A 72 6.08 -16.58 -11.92
CA ARG A 72 6.09 -18.02 -11.68
C ARG A 72 7.31 -18.73 -12.25
N ILE A 73 7.77 -18.32 -13.43
CA ILE A 73 8.91 -18.94 -14.13
C ILE A 73 10.24 -18.49 -13.52
N SER A 74 10.38 -17.21 -13.20
CA SER A 74 11.63 -16.65 -12.66
C SER A 74 11.77 -16.75 -11.14
N ASN A 75 10.70 -17.15 -10.44
CA ASN A 75 10.59 -17.06 -8.98
C ASN A 75 11.01 -15.67 -8.46
N TYR A 76 10.56 -14.64 -9.18
CA TYR A 76 10.71 -13.23 -8.83
C TYR A 76 9.30 -12.69 -8.53
N ARG A 77 9.17 -11.81 -7.52
CA ARG A 77 7.83 -11.46 -7.03
C ARG A 77 7.06 -10.69 -8.10
N LEU A 78 5.76 -10.95 -8.23
CA LEU A 78 4.91 -10.26 -9.21
C LEU A 78 4.99 -8.73 -9.08
N ARG A 79 5.04 -8.23 -7.84
CA ARG A 79 5.22 -6.81 -7.55
C ARG A 79 6.53 -6.23 -8.09
N ASP A 80 7.61 -7.01 -8.04
CA ASP A 80 8.90 -6.57 -8.53
C ASP A 80 8.88 -6.52 -10.06
N TRP A 81 8.19 -7.46 -10.71
CA TRP A 81 7.92 -7.39 -12.15
C TRP A 81 7.07 -6.18 -12.53
N LEU A 82 5.99 -5.91 -11.81
CA LEU A 82 5.17 -4.69 -12.01
C LEU A 82 6.05 -3.44 -11.95
N ARG A 83 6.93 -3.34 -10.96
CA ARG A 83 7.87 -2.21 -10.82
C ARG A 83 8.89 -2.12 -11.97
N VAL A 84 9.38 -3.26 -12.48
CA VAL A 84 10.27 -3.28 -13.66
C VAL A 84 9.58 -2.66 -14.87
N PHE A 85 8.28 -2.92 -15.04
CA PHE A 85 7.45 -2.36 -16.10
C PHE A 85 6.87 -0.97 -15.79
N GLY A 86 7.33 -0.32 -14.71
CA GLY A 86 6.95 1.06 -14.37
C GLY A 86 5.67 1.20 -13.54
N PHE A 87 5.08 0.11 -13.08
CA PHE A 87 3.91 0.17 -12.20
C PHE A 87 4.36 0.32 -10.73
N ASP A 88 4.11 1.49 -10.16
CA ASP A 88 4.33 1.74 -8.74
C ASP A 88 3.10 1.35 -7.92
N ILE A 89 3.13 0.16 -7.31
CA ILE A 89 2.04 -0.33 -6.45
C ILE A 89 1.88 0.54 -5.20
N GLU A 90 2.97 1.16 -4.73
CA GLU A 90 2.95 2.09 -3.58
C GLU A 90 2.15 3.37 -3.87
N ALA A 91 1.84 3.64 -5.14
CA ALA A 91 0.95 4.72 -5.52
C ALA A 91 -0.52 4.41 -5.16
N ILE A 92 -0.93 3.14 -5.10
CA ILE A 92 -2.32 2.75 -4.87
C ILE A 92 -2.80 3.17 -3.47
N PRO A 93 -2.12 2.83 -2.36
CA PRO A 93 -2.53 3.29 -1.02
C PRO A 93 -2.53 4.82 -0.90
N ARG A 94 -1.57 5.50 -1.56
CA ARG A 94 -1.51 6.97 -1.59
C ARG A 94 -2.72 7.59 -2.27
N LEU A 95 -3.13 7.02 -3.40
CA LEU A 95 -4.35 7.45 -4.10
C LEU A 95 -5.60 7.17 -3.27
N GLN A 96 -5.67 6.02 -2.60
CA GLN A 96 -6.78 5.70 -1.70
C GLN A 96 -6.94 6.74 -0.58
N MET A 97 -5.83 7.22 0.00
CA MET A 97 -5.88 8.28 1.02
C MET A 97 -6.38 9.64 0.48
N GLN A 98 -6.14 9.93 -0.81
CA GLN A 98 -6.55 11.20 -1.42
C GLN A 98 -8.01 11.20 -1.88
N LEU A 99 -8.54 10.02 -2.23
CA LEU A 99 -9.90 9.87 -2.69
C LEU A 99 -10.86 9.94 -1.50
N ARG A 100 -11.94 10.73 -1.64
CA ARG A 100 -13.03 10.72 -0.67
C ARG A 100 -13.79 9.42 -0.79
N SER A 101 -13.73 8.58 0.24
CA SER A 101 -14.56 7.37 0.30
C SER A 101 -15.95 7.69 0.84
N LYS A 102 -16.97 7.11 0.21
CA LYS A 102 -18.34 7.12 0.75
C LYS A 102 -18.46 6.24 1.99
N ARG A 103 -17.78 5.09 1.97
CA ARG A 103 -17.82 4.07 3.01
C ARG A 103 -16.54 4.08 3.83
N THR A 104 -16.61 3.75 5.12
CA THR A 104 -15.38 3.58 5.91
C THR A 104 -14.58 2.41 5.37
N ALA A 105 -13.28 2.61 5.13
CA ALA A 105 -12.40 1.62 4.52
C ALA A 105 -11.13 1.44 5.33
N LEU A 106 -10.67 0.19 5.46
CA LEU A 106 -9.32 -0.08 5.95
C LEU A 106 -8.30 0.41 4.92
N LEU A 107 -7.28 1.08 5.43
CA LEU A 107 -6.12 1.50 4.66
C LEU A 107 -5.05 0.44 4.79
N GLU A 108 -4.50 0.04 3.66
CA GLU A 108 -3.36 -0.86 3.64
C GLU A 108 -2.12 -0.13 4.16
N SER A 109 -1.61 -0.58 5.30
CA SER A 109 -0.40 -0.06 5.96
C SER A 109 0.83 -0.94 5.72
N SER A 110 0.73 -1.91 4.80
CA SER A 110 1.83 -2.80 4.48
C SER A 110 2.97 -1.98 3.84
N LEU A 111 4.15 -2.06 4.45
CA LEU A 111 5.34 -1.34 4.01
C LEU A 111 6.14 -2.26 3.08
N ASP A 112 5.86 -2.17 1.78
CA ASP A 112 6.28 -3.21 0.83
C ASP A 112 7.73 -3.04 0.34
N ASP A 113 8.21 -1.80 0.26
CA ASP A 113 9.60 -1.46 -0.04
C ASP A 113 10.37 -0.85 1.15
N PRO A 114 11.23 -1.64 1.83
CA PRO A 114 12.02 -1.16 2.97
C PRO A 114 12.99 -0.02 2.62
N ASN A 115 13.37 0.13 1.36
CA ASN A 115 14.33 1.15 0.91
C ASN A 115 13.66 2.45 0.46
N LEU A 116 12.32 2.49 0.39
CA LEU A 116 11.57 3.68 0.03
C LEU A 116 11.93 4.82 0.99
N ARG A 117 12.30 5.97 0.43
CA ARG A 117 12.56 7.19 1.22
C ARG A 117 11.27 8.00 1.32
N VAL A 118 10.79 8.21 2.52
CA VAL A 118 9.60 9.00 2.80
C VAL A 118 9.99 10.37 3.37
N PRO A 119 9.34 11.46 2.95
CA PRO A 119 9.52 12.77 3.58
C PRO A 119 9.25 12.68 5.08
N TRP A 120 10.07 13.34 5.89
CA TRP A 120 10.00 13.22 7.35
C TRP A 120 10.10 14.59 8.02
N PHE A 121 9.65 14.64 9.27
CA PHE A 121 9.65 15.84 10.09
C PHE A 121 10.34 15.61 11.42
N GLN A 122 10.98 16.65 11.95
CA GLN A 122 11.47 16.70 13.32
C GLN A 122 10.58 17.62 14.15
N SER A 123 10.36 17.25 15.41
CA SER A 123 9.66 18.11 16.36
C SER A 123 10.56 19.28 16.74
N LEU A 124 10.06 20.50 16.58
CA LEU A 124 10.68 21.72 17.09
C LEU A 124 10.40 21.92 18.60
N HIS A 125 9.49 21.12 19.17
CA HIS A 125 9.19 21.11 20.59
C HIS A 125 9.77 19.88 21.27
N THR A 126 10.62 20.12 22.26
CA THR A 126 11.17 19.13 23.21
C THR A 126 10.50 19.22 24.60
N GLY A 127 9.44 20.03 24.73
CA GLY A 127 8.72 20.28 25.99
C GLY A 127 7.24 19.91 25.95
N ALA A 128 6.45 20.46 26.87
CA ALA A 128 5.01 20.23 26.95
C ALA A 128 4.29 20.68 25.67
N LEU A 129 3.25 19.94 25.27
CA LEU A 129 2.42 20.29 24.12
C LEU A 129 1.77 21.67 24.35
N PRO A 130 1.61 22.50 23.31
CA PRO A 130 0.90 23.76 23.44
C PRO A 130 -0.52 23.51 23.96
N THR A 131 -0.97 24.36 24.88
CA THR A 131 -2.35 24.34 25.40
C THR A 131 -3.35 24.95 24.42
N ASP A 132 -2.88 25.70 23.41
CA ASP A 132 -3.69 26.39 22.42
C ASP A 132 -3.58 25.75 21.03
N ILE A 133 -4.49 26.12 20.11
CA ILE A 133 -4.43 25.71 18.70
C ILE A 133 -3.25 26.44 18.01
N VAL A 134 -2.23 25.69 17.59
CA VAL A 134 -1.03 26.24 16.93
C VAL A 134 -0.86 25.68 15.52
N PRO A 135 -0.43 26.49 14.53
CA PRO A 135 -0.10 25.98 13.20
C PRO A 135 0.97 24.88 13.24
N LEU A 136 0.77 23.81 12.47
CA LEU A 136 1.70 22.66 12.45
C LEU A 136 3.14 23.06 12.06
N ALA A 137 3.29 24.06 11.19
CA ALA A 137 4.60 24.59 10.78
C ALA A 137 5.39 25.26 11.93
N ARG A 138 4.76 25.53 13.08
CA ARG A 138 5.46 25.98 14.31
C ARG A 138 5.90 24.82 15.21
N LEU A 139 5.37 23.63 14.97
CA LEU A 139 5.64 22.43 15.75
C LEU A 139 6.62 21.49 15.04
N LEU A 140 6.62 21.50 13.71
CA LEU A 140 7.38 20.58 12.88
C LEU A 140 8.25 21.31 11.87
N GLU A 141 9.45 20.78 11.65
CA GLU A 141 10.35 21.20 10.58
C GLU A 141 10.68 20.00 9.67
N TRP A 142 10.81 20.27 8.37
CA TRP A 142 11.27 19.26 7.42
C TRP A 142 12.69 18.81 7.74
N THR A 143 12.92 17.50 7.64
CA THR A 143 14.24 16.91 7.83
C THR A 143 14.57 15.95 6.70
N GLU A 144 15.72 15.30 6.78
CA GLU A 144 16.17 14.32 5.80
C GLU A 144 15.15 13.19 5.62
N PRO A 145 14.80 12.82 4.37
CA PRO A 145 13.90 11.70 4.11
C PRO A 145 14.42 10.41 4.74
N ARG A 146 13.55 9.75 5.51
CA ARG A 146 13.89 8.50 6.21
C ARG A 146 13.55 7.30 5.36
N ARG A 147 14.36 6.24 5.47
CA ARG A 147 14.03 4.95 4.86
C ARG A 147 12.91 4.28 5.63
N LEU A 148 12.00 3.65 4.90
CA LEU A 148 10.86 2.95 5.46
C LEU A 148 11.26 1.85 6.46
N ALA A 149 12.34 1.11 6.18
CA ALA A 149 12.91 0.13 7.11
C ALA A 149 13.34 0.72 8.47
N GLY A 150 13.71 2.01 8.50
CA GLY A 150 14.03 2.72 9.74
C GLY A 150 12.79 3.14 10.53
N LEU A 151 11.60 2.98 9.97
CA LEU A 151 10.32 3.29 10.58
C LEU A 151 9.56 2.04 11.05
N SER A 152 10.05 0.84 10.75
CA SER A 152 9.39 -0.42 11.11
C SER A 152 9.08 -0.54 12.61
N GLY A 153 9.91 0.07 13.48
CA GLY A 153 9.68 0.10 14.92
C GLY A 153 8.44 0.91 15.36
N PHE A 154 7.87 1.73 14.48
CA PHE A 154 6.60 2.44 14.73
C PHE A 154 5.37 1.66 14.27
N ASN A 155 5.56 0.68 13.39
CA ASN A 155 4.48 -0.16 12.87
C ASN A 155 4.43 -1.44 13.72
N ASN A 156 3.64 -1.41 14.79
CA ASN A 156 3.30 -2.62 15.52
C ASN A 156 2.13 -3.30 14.80
N ASP A 157 2.19 -4.63 14.64
CA ASP A 157 1.18 -5.44 13.92
C ASP A 157 -0.23 -5.34 14.56
N ASP A 158 -0.33 -4.78 15.75
CA ASP A 158 -1.59 -4.55 16.47
C ASP A 158 -2.40 -3.35 15.95
N PHE A 159 -1.83 -2.51 15.09
CA PHE A 159 -2.51 -1.31 14.59
C PHE A 159 -3.09 -1.47 13.18
N LEU A 160 -4.36 -1.13 13.05
CA LEU A 160 -5.06 -0.94 11.78
C LEU A 160 -5.26 0.54 11.52
N TYR A 161 -5.36 0.92 10.25
CA TYR A 161 -5.71 2.29 9.86
C TYR A 161 -7.00 2.26 9.06
N ALA A 162 -7.91 3.19 9.33
CA ALA A 162 -9.16 3.32 8.61
C ALA A 162 -9.40 4.78 8.21
N GLN A 163 -9.94 4.99 7.01
CA GLN A 163 -10.45 6.28 6.58
C GLN A 163 -11.97 6.30 6.80
N ILE A 164 -12.48 7.30 7.52
CA ILE A 164 -13.90 7.44 7.83
C ILE A 164 -14.67 7.85 6.57
N GLY A 165 -15.69 7.06 6.22
CA GLY A 165 -16.56 7.33 5.07
C GLY A 165 -17.54 8.49 5.31
N SER A 166 -17.91 9.21 4.25
CA SER A 166 -18.89 10.28 4.35
C SER A 166 -20.31 9.83 4.69
N GLU A 167 -20.66 8.58 4.40
CA GLU A 167 -21.97 7.97 4.68
C GLU A 167 -21.95 7.07 5.94
N ASP A 168 -20.80 6.98 6.62
CA ASP A 168 -20.54 6.07 7.75
C ASP A 168 -20.04 6.83 9.00
N ALA A 169 -20.35 8.12 9.10
CA ALA A 169 -19.91 9.00 10.19
C ALA A 169 -20.74 8.85 11.48
N LEU A 170 -20.85 7.61 11.98
CA LEU A 170 -21.63 7.27 13.18
C LEU A 170 -20.98 7.77 14.49
N ALA A 171 -19.72 8.18 14.44
CA ALA A 171 -18.96 8.75 15.54
C ALA A 171 -18.79 10.28 15.40
N PHE A 172 -19.68 10.96 14.67
CA PHE A 172 -19.70 12.42 14.66
C PHE A 172 -20.24 12.97 16.00
N PRO A 173 -19.64 14.02 16.60
CA PRO A 173 -18.59 14.87 16.04
C PRO A 173 -17.15 14.43 16.35
N GLU A 174 -16.94 13.36 17.12
CA GLU A 174 -15.61 12.91 17.55
C GLU A 174 -14.71 12.52 16.36
N LEU A 175 -15.29 11.92 15.32
CA LEU A 175 -14.62 11.54 14.08
C LEU A 175 -15.38 12.10 12.87
N LEU A 176 -14.70 12.98 12.12
CA LEU A 176 -15.25 13.59 10.91
C LEU A 176 -15.06 12.68 9.68
N PRO A 177 -15.96 12.76 8.67
CA PRO A 177 -15.72 12.19 7.34
C PRO A 177 -14.33 12.54 6.77
N GLY A 178 -13.66 11.55 6.20
CA GLY A 178 -12.31 11.67 5.63
C GLY A 178 -11.17 11.63 6.66
N SER A 179 -11.48 11.63 7.96
CA SER A 179 -10.47 11.42 9.00
C SER A 179 -9.79 10.07 8.83
N ILE A 180 -8.48 10.01 9.10
CA ILE A 180 -7.74 8.76 9.19
C ILE A 180 -7.57 8.43 10.67
N VAL A 181 -8.08 7.28 11.08
CA VAL A 181 -7.99 6.79 12.45
C VAL A 181 -7.01 5.63 12.52
N ARG A 182 -6.20 5.61 13.59
CA ARG A 182 -5.38 4.47 13.97
C ARG A 182 -6.12 3.67 15.05
N VAL A 183 -6.38 2.40 14.78
CA VAL A 183 -7.14 1.49 15.63
C VAL A 183 -6.19 0.47 16.24
N ASN A 184 -6.23 0.29 17.56
CA ASN A 184 -5.46 -0.75 18.23
C ASN A 184 -6.34 -1.99 18.42
N ALA A 185 -6.09 -3.05 17.63
CA ALA A 185 -6.86 -4.28 17.71
C ALA A 185 -6.63 -5.03 19.03
N GLY A 186 -5.44 -4.89 19.64
CA GLY A 186 -5.07 -5.56 20.89
C GLY A 186 -5.87 -5.11 22.12
N LEU A 187 -6.47 -3.92 22.08
CA LEU A 187 -7.26 -3.37 23.20
C LEU A 187 -8.72 -3.80 23.21
N THR A 188 -9.19 -4.52 22.19
CA THR A 188 -10.62 -4.83 22.00
C THR A 188 -11.23 -5.51 23.22
N GLY A 189 -10.55 -6.53 23.79
CA GLY A 189 -11.08 -7.31 24.91
C GLY A 189 -11.18 -6.53 26.21
N GLU A 190 -10.23 -5.64 26.50
CA GLU A 190 -10.24 -4.80 27.70
C GLU A 190 -11.27 -3.67 27.56
N ALA A 191 -11.28 -2.99 26.41
CA ALA A 191 -12.22 -1.91 26.13
C ALA A 191 -13.69 -2.37 26.13
N LEU A 192 -13.97 -3.60 25.72
CA LEU A 192 -15.32 -4.19 25.79
C LEU A 192 -15.75 -4.52 27.23
N LYS A 193 -14.83 -4.89 28.12
CA LYS A 193 -15.16 -5.13 29.54
C LYS A 193 -15.55 -3.84 30.27
N GLU A 194 -15.00 -2.72 29.83
CA GLU A 194 -15.32 -1.39 30.35
C GLU A 194 -16.61 -0.80 29.75
N ALA A 195 -17.14 -1.42 28.69
CA ALA A 195 -18.38 -0.97 28.07
C ALA A 195 -19.58 -1.25 29.00
N THR A 196 -20.30 -0.20 29.36
CA THR A 196 -21.54 -0.26 30.16
C THR A 196 -22.76 -0.46 29.26
N GLU A 197 -23.93 -0.63 29.88
CA GLU A 197 -25.22 -0.75 29.18
C GLU A 197 -25.64 0.56 28.47
N GLU A 198 -25.11 1.71 28.90
CA GLU A 198 -25.49 3.02 28.38
C GLU A 198 -24.66 3.44 27.15
N LYS A 199 -23.33 3.47 27.27
CA LYS A 199 -22.41 3.82 26.16
C LYS A 199 -20.96 3.52 26.57
N SER A 200 -20.18 2.86 25.72
CA SER A 200 -18.74 2.74 25.97
C SER A 200 -18.03 4.11 25.88
N ALA A 201 -17.05 4.34 26.75
CA ALA A 201 -16.15 5.50 26.64
C ALA A 201 -15.24 5.43 25.41
N HIS A 202 -15.08 4.25 24.81
CA HIS A 202 -14.22 3.99 23.66
C HIS A 202 -15.02 3.98 22.35
N LEU A 203 -14.33 4.36 21.26
CA LEU A 203 -14.80 4.19 19.90
C LEU A 203 -14.23 2.88 19.33
N PHE A 204 -15.09 2.12 18.65
CA PHE A 204 -14.72 0.84 18.05
C PHE A 204 -14.83 0.93 16.53
N LEU A 205 -13.87 0.32 15.83
CA LEU A 205 -14.00 -0.02 14.42
C LEU A 205 -14.64 -1.41 14.33
N ILE A 206 -15.85 -1.49 13.80
CA ILE A 206 -16.64 -2.71 13.74
C ILE A 206 -16.81 -3.12 12.29
N GLN A 207 -16.51 -4.40 12.01
CA GLN A 207 -16.82 -5.02 10.72
C GLN A 207 -18.18 -5.71 10.78
N HIS A 208 -19.00 -5.48 9.76
CA HIS A 208 -20.28 -6.13 9.55
C HIS A 208 -20.50 -6.44 8.06
N ASP A 209 -21.64 -7.03 7.74
CA ASP A 209 -22.03 -7.47 6.39
C ASP A 209 -21.95 -6.39 5.30
N ARG A 210 -22.18 -5.13 5.65
CA ARG A 210 -22.16 -3.97 4.72
C ARG A 210 -20.89 -3.13 4.82
N GLY A 211 -19.85 -3.62 5.50
CA GLY A 211 -18.55 -2.97 5.57
C GLY A 211 -18.12 -2.63 6.99
N LEU A 212 -17.48 -1.48 7.14
CA LEU A 212 -16.84 -1.04 8.38
C LEU A 212 -17.51 0.23 8.89
N ASN A 213 -17.55 0.38 10.21
CA ASN A 213 -18.06 1.58 10.86
C ASN A 213 -17.27 1.89 12.13
N CYS A 214 -17.04 3.18 12.38
CA CYS A 214 -16.53 3.66 13.66
C CYS A 214 -17.69 4.20 14.50
N CYS A 215 -17.91 3.62 15.68
CA CYS A 215 -18.98 4.05 16.57
C CYS A 215 -18.72 3.62 18.03
N HIS A 216 -19.52 4.18 18.93
CA HIS A 216 -19.62 3.65 20.29
C HIS A 216 -20.45 2.37 20.29
N VAL A 217 -20.05 1.43 21.14
CA VAL A 217 -20.81 0.21 21.40
C VAL A 217 -21.47 0.26 22.76
N ARG A 218 -22.55 -0.50 22.90
CA ARG A 218 -23.20 -0.81 24.18
C ARG A 218 -23.36 -2.31 24.28
N VAL A 219 -23.16 -2.86 25.47
CA VAL A 219 -23.42 -4.29 25.72
C VAL A 219 -24.92 -4.44 25.97
N SER A 220 -25.59 -5.30 25.20
CA SER A 220 -27.02 -5.56 25.36
C SER A 220 -27.24 -7.02 25.73
N GLY A 221 -27.64 -7.27 26.97
CA GLY A 221 -27.98 -8.60 27.50
C GLY A 221 -26.80 -9.28 28.20
N ARG A 222 -26.97 -9.53 29.50
CA ARG A 222 -26.22 -10.53 30.28
C ARG A 222 -27.10 -11.75 30.48
#